data_AF-A0A2T3NUI8-F1
#
_entry.id   AF-A0A2T3NUI8-F1
#
_cell.length_a   1.000
_cell.length_b   1.000
_cell.length_c   1.000
_cell.angle_alpha   90.00
_cell.angle_beta   90.00
_cell.angle_gamma   90.00
#
_symmetry.space_group_name_H-M   'P 1'
#
loop_
_entity.id
_entity.type
_entity.pdbx_description
1 polymer ?
#
loop_
_entity_poly.entity_id
_entity_poly.type
_entity_poly.pdbx_seq_one_letter_code
_entity_poly.pdbx_strand_id
1 'polypeptide(L)'
;MIKDIGYGGAIHSYKNYILRADEDYYKAFRLAFEQALSAIGELYLFQDDNLEPHLDNISEMLYAYNDKIDIVRNQIKFYDLSAEERDRVGRVDDRKALKAIAYLIKQKDDIALHVAALERTKQDKKYLILVVMLLCILYCAYVIFVRSSDTQYDKKLINQLHKTIAEHDGYNKYINELYSRSEMVLSEKETIDRIEKYNNKFIVTCALKNQSEYDKPLLLLRSEITTAVHSIKCIKFTDKEATFSIYSSSKMEYELALKLLRGYARKYDLETKVYKLPEQLEDYFNSIKPTFV
;
A
#
# COMPACT_ATOMS: atom_id res chain seq x y z
N MET A 1 3.62 -36.31 -32.53
CA MET A 1 2.77 -36.44 -33.73
C MET A 1 3.44 -35.94 -35.02
N ILE A 2 3.52 -34.63 -35.33
CA ILE A 2 4.01 -34.17 -36.66
C ILE A 2 5.45 -34.61 -36.95
N LYS A 3 6.31 -34.65 -35.92
CA LYS A 3 7.67 -35.17 -36.01
C LYS A 3 7.70 -36.66 -36.35
N ASP A 4 6.77 -37.43 -35.81
CA ASP A 4 6.67 -38.89 -35.96
C ASP A 4 6.04 -39.27 -37.31
N ILE A 5 5.27 -38.35 -37.92
CA ILE A 5 4.73 -38.49 -39.28
C ILE A 5 5.76 -38.01 -40.34
N GLY A 6 6.50 -36.93 -40.04
CA GLY A 6 7.36 -36.20 -40.98
C GLY A 6 8.82 -36.68 -41.09
N TYR A 7 9.75 -35.76 -41.40
CA TYR A 7 11.16 -36.05 -41.69
C TYR A 7 11.86 -36.72 -40.49
N GLY A 8 12.24 -38.00 -40.66
CA GLY A 8 12.78 -38.87 -39.60
C GLY A 8 11.76 -39.81 -38.95
N GLY A 9 10.48 -39.72 -39.31
CA GLY A 9 9.38 -40.55 -38.82
C GLY A 9 8.88 -41.57 -39.86
N ALA A 10 7.58 -41.87 -39.82
CA ALA A 10 6.94 -42.92 -40.61
C ALA A 10 7.17 -42.76 -42.12
N ILE A 11 6.85 -41.59 -42.71
CA ILE A 11 6.96 -41.39 -44.17
C ILE A 11 8.41 -41.51 -44.65
N HIS A 12 9.39 -41.15 -43.83
CA HIS A 12 10.80 -41.29 -44.18
C HIS A 12 11.23 -42.76 -44.20
N SER A 13 10.89 -43.52 -43.17
CA SER A 13 11.14 -44.97 -43.11
C SER A 13 10.41 -45.69 -44.25
N TYR A 14 9.17 -45.29 -44.56
CA TYR A 14 8.43 -45.79 -45.71
C TYR A 14 9.22 -45.62 -47.02
N LYS A 15 9.65 -44.38 -47.34
CA LYS A 15 10.41 -44.12 -48.58
C LYS A 15 11.72 -44.91 -48.63
N ASN A 16 12.43 -45.00 -47.51
CA ASN A 16 13.65 -45.80 -47.45
C ASN A 16 13.39 -47.29 -47.68
N TYR A 17 12.27 -47.82 -47.17
CA TYR A 17 11.86 -49.18 -47.44
C TYR A 17 11.55 -49.40 -48.92
N ILE A 18 10.76 -48.50 -49.54
CA ILE A 18 10.43 -48.57 -50.96
C ILE A 18 11.68 -48.61 -51.84
N LEU A 19 12.71 -47.83 -51.50
CA LEU A 19 13.95 -47.76 -52.28
C LEU A 19 14.90 -48.94 -52.01
N ARG A 20 15.03 -49.38 -50.75
CA ARG A 20 16.09 -50.31 -50.33
C ARG A 20 15.62 -51.74 -50.02
N ALA A 21 14.32 -51.95 -49.84
CA ALA A 21 13.72 -53.23 -49.43
C ALA A 21 14.29 -53.81 -48.12
N ASP A 22 14.95 -52.97 -47.31
CA ASP A 22 15.55 -53.41 -46.05
C ASP A 22 14.48 -53.45 -44.95
N GLU A 23 14.29 -54.63 -44.36
CA GLU A 23 13.31 -54.91 -43.32
C GLU A 23 13.42 -54.02 -42.09
N ASP A 24 14.60 -53.45 -41.80
CA ASP A 24 14.74 -52.52 -40.67
C ASP A 24 13.94 -51.23 -40.91
N TYR A 25 13.84 -50.75 -42.16
CA TYR A 25 12.97 -49.61 -42.47
C TYR A 25 11.48 -49.96 -42.39
N TYR A 26 11.11 -51.20 -42.70
CA TYR A 26 9.73 -51.66 -42.52
C TYR A 26 9.34 -51.65 -41.04
N LYS A 27 10.19 -52.23 -40.17
CA LYS A 27 9.96 -52.21 -38.71
C LYS A 27 9.91 -50.79 -38.16
N ALA A 28 10.84 -49.92 -38.59
CA ALA A 28 10.86 -48.52 -38.19
C ALA A 28 9.58 -47.77 -38.63
N PHE A 29 9.08 -48.06 -39.84
CA PHE A 29 7.79 -47.54 -40.30
C PHE A 29 6.64 -48.00 -39.40
N ARG A 30 6.54 -49.30 -39.10
CA ARG A 30 5.44 -49.84 -38.27
C ARG A 30 5.41 -49.23 -36.88
N LEU A 31 6.56 -49.09 -36.24
CA LEU A 31 6.66 -48.43 -34.93
C LEU A 31 6.20 -46.97 -34.99
N ALA A 32 6.69 -46.21 -35.98
CA ALA A 32 6.32 -44.80 -36.14
C ALA A 32 4.83 -44.63 -36.50
N PHE A 33 4.27 -45.55 -37.28
CA PHE A 33 2.84 -45.60 -37.63
C PHE A 33 1.97 -45.78 -36.38
N GLU A 34 2.28 -46.75 -35.52
CA GLU A 34 1.54 -46.98 -34.28
C GLU A 34 1.62 -45.78 -33.33
N GLN A 35 2.81 -45.19 -33.18
CA GLN A 35 3.00 -43.96 -32.39
C GLN A 35 2.20 -42.78 -32.95
N ALA A 36 2.17 -42.62 -34.27
CA ALA A 36 1.40 -41.56 -34.91
C ALA A 36 -0.11 -41.74 -34.72
N LEU A 37 -0.64 -42.96 -34.88
CA LEU A 37 -2.05 -43.26 -34.64
C LEU A 37 -2.43 -43.08 -33.17
N SER A 38 -1.59 -43.51 -32.24
CA SER A 38 -1.82 -43.27 -30.81
C SER A 38 -1.93 -41.78 -30.50
N ALA A 39 -1.00 -40.97 -31.03
CA ALA A 39 -1.03 -39.52 -30.84
C ALA A 39 -2.27 -38.87 -31.47
N ILE A 40 -2.74 -39.37 -32.60
CA ILE A 40 -4.00 -38.91 -33.21
C ILE A 40 -5.20 -39.31 -32.33
N GLY A 41 -5.21 -40.52 -31.78
CA GLY A 41 -6.24 -40.99 -30.84
C GLY A 41 -6.35 -40.10 -29.60
N GLU A 42 -5.23 -39.65 -29.06
CA GLU A 42 -5.20 -38.67 -27.96
C GLU A 42 -5.81 -37.33 -28.37
N LEU A 43 -5.65 -36.91 -29.63
CA LEU A 43 -6.22 -35.66 -30.11
C LEU A 43 -7.74 -35.70 -30.29
N TYR A 44 -8.32 -36.86 -30.62
CA TYR A 44 -9.79 -37.03 -30.65
C TYR A 44 -10.43 -36.84 -29.27
N LEU A 45 -9.70 -37.04 -28.16
CA LEU A 45 -10.24 -36.85 -26.81
C LEU A 45 -10.61 -35.40 -26.49
N PHE A 46 -10.08 -34.42 -27.25
CA PHE A 46 -10.40 -33.00 -27.05
C PHE A 46 -11.75 -32.59 -27.63
N GLN A 47 -12.44 -33.45 -28.40
CA GLN A 47 -13.79 -33.23 -28.95
C GLN A 47 -13.96 -31.85 -29.63
N ASP A 48 -13.03 -31.49 -30.51
CA ASP A 48 -13.10 -30.26 -31.32
C ASP A 48 -13.60 -30.59 -32.73
N ASP A 49 -14.85 -30.23 -33.03
CA ASP A 49 -15.49 -30.45 -34.32
C ASP A 49 -14.71 -29.85 -35.51
N ASN A 50 -13.91 -28.80 -35.27
CA ASN A 50 -13.08 -28.20 -36.32
C ASN A 50 -11.78 -28.98 -36.57
N LEU A 51 -11.38 -29.82 -35.62
CA LEU A 51 -10.15 -30.59 -35.66
C LEU A 51 -10.37 -31.97 -36.29
N GLU A 52 -11.51 -32.60 -36.02
CA GLU A 52 -11.82 -33.98 -36.45
C GLU A 52 -11.61 -34.22 -37.95
N PRO A 53 -12.11 -33.39 -38.89
CA PRO A 53 -11.91 -33.64 -40.31
C PRO A 53 -10.43 -33.61 -40.73
N HIS A 54 -9.60 -32.85 -40.01
CA HIS A 54 -8.16 -32.80 -40.26
C HIS A 54 -7.45 -34.05 -39.73
N LEU A 55 -7.87 -34.57 -38.57
CA LEU A 55 -7.36 -35.82 -38.01
C LEU A 55 -7.76 -37.03 -38.87
N ASP A 56 -8.98 -37.04 -39.41
CA ASP A 56 -9.46 -38.06 -40.34
C ASP A 56 -8.57 -38.12 -41.58
N ASN A 57 -8.34 -36.97 -42.23
CA ASN A 57 -7.49 -36.88 -43.41
C ASN A 57 -6.06 -37.39 -43.15
N ILE A 58 -5.51 -37.16 -41.94
CA ILE A 58 -4.18 -37.64 -41.57
C ILE A 58 -4.20 -39.15 -41.31
N SER A 59 -5.22 -39.65 -40.61
CA SER A 59 -5.40 -41.07 -40.32
C SER A 59 -5.56 -41.88 -41.60
N GLU A 60 -6.42 -41.44 -42.52
CA GLU A 60 -6.62 -42.06 -43.83
C GLU A 60 -5.30 -42.18 -44.61
N MET A 61 -4.48 -41.14 -44.61
CA MET A 61 -3.16 -41.18 -45.23
C MET A 61 -2.23 -42.20 -44.58
N LEU A 62 -2.17 -42.25 -43.25
CA LEU A 62 -1.34 -43.22 -42.53
C LEU A 62 -1.75 -44.66 -42.87
N TYR A 63 -3.06 -44.95 -42.88
CA TYR A 63 -3.56 -46.27 -43.29
C TYR A 63 -3.23 -46.58 -44.75
N ALA A 64 -3.35 -45.61 -45.66
CA ALA A 64 -2.96 -45.81 -47.06
C ALA A 64 -1.46 -46.16 -47.20
N TYR A 65 -0.57 -45.48 -46.46
CA TYR A 65 0.85 -45.87 -46.43
C TYR A 65 1.06 -47.26 -45.82
N ASN A 66 0.33 -47.60 -44.76
CA ASN A 66 0.43 -48.92 -44.14
C ASN A 66 0.00 -50.05 -45.09
N ASP A 67 -1.08 -49.86 -45.83
CA ASP A 67 -1.54 -50.86 -46.80
C ASP A 67 -0.55 -50.99 -47.96
N LYS A 68 -0.02 -49.86 -48.46
CA LYS A 68 0.93 -49.87 -49.56
C LYS A 68 2.27 -50.48 -49.19
N ILE A 69 2.77 -50.28 -47.97
CA ILE A 69 4.04 -50.89 -47.56
C ILE A 69 3.91 -52.42 -47.50
N ASP A 70 2.76 -52.93 -47.06
CA ASP A 70 2.49 -54.36 -46.97
C ASP A 70 2.32 -54.98 -48.38
N ILE A 71 1.67 -54.27 -49.31
CA ILE A 71 1.60 -54.68 -50.72
C ILE A 71 3.01 -54.79 -51.33
N VAL A 72 3.83 -53.75 -51.18
CA VAL A 72 5.19 -53.73 -51.74
C VAL A 72 6.05 -54.84 -51.12
N ARG A 73 6.00 -54.98 -49.79
CA ARG A 73 6.70 -56.05 -49.06
C ARG A 73 6.33 -57.43 -49.55
N ASN A 74 5.05 -57.68 -49.79
CA ASN A 74 4.59 -58.96 -50.31
C ASN A 74 5.06 -59.20 -51.74
N GLN A 75 5.04 -58.20 -52.61
CA GLN A 75 5.50 -58.36 -53.99
C GLN A 75 7.01 -58.65 -54.08
N ILE A 76 7.84 -57.99 -53.26
CA ILE A 76 9.30 -58.21 -53.24
C ILE A 76 9.66 -59.66 -52.85
N LYS A 77 8.80 -60.35 -52.09
CA LYS A 77 9.03 -61.76 -51.74
C LYS A 77 8.88 -62.71 -52.93
N PHE A 78 8.12 -62.33 -53.94
CA PHE A 78 7.79 -63.18 -55.09
C PHE A 78 8.42 -62.70 -56.40
N TYR A 79 8.78 -61.42 -56.47
CA TYR A 79 9.29 -60.78 -57.68
C TYR A 79 10.52 -59.92 -57.36
N ASP A 80 11.52 -59.93 -58.24
CA ASP A 80 12.68 -59.05 -58.15
C ASP A 80 12.35 -57.69 -58.75
N LEU A 81 11.67 -56.84 -57.97
CA LEU A 81 11.22 -55.52 -58.41
C LEU A 81 12.34 -54.47 -58.31
N SER A 82 12.51 -53.69 -59.38
CA SER A 82 13.36 -52.49 -59.36
C SER A 82 12.85 -51.44 -58.36
N ALA A 83 13.70 -50.47 -58.01
CA ALA A 83 13.29 -49.37 -57.12
C ALA A 83 12.16 -48.53 -57.72
N GLU A 84 12.18 -48.32 -59.04
CA GLU A 84 11.19 -47.57 -59.80
C GLU A 84 9.83 -48.27 -59.82
N GLU A 85 9.82 -49.60 -59.97
CA GLU A 85 8.59 -50.39 -59.92
C GLU A 85 7.99 -50.39 -58.50
N ARG A 86 8.83 -50.52 -57.48
CA ARG A 86 8.40 -50.42 -56.07
C ARG A 86 7.82 -49.05 -55.76
N ASP A 87 8.44 -47.97 -56.22
CA ASP A 87 7.91 -46.60 -56.05
C ASP A 87 6.55 -46.43 -56.72
N ARG A 88 6.39 -46.97 -57.93
CA ARG A 88 5.10 -46.93 -58.64
C ARG A 88 4.00 -47.67 -57.89
N VAL A 89 4.28 -48.86 -57.35
CA VAL A 89 3.30 -49.65 -56.58
C VAL A 89 2.99 -49.00 -55.23
N GLY A 90 4.03 -48.50 -54.56
CA GLY A 90 3.99 -47.88 -53.24
C GLY A 90 3.52 -46.42 -53.23
N ARG A 91 3.02 -45.89 -54.34
CA ARG A 91 2.61 -44.48 -54.40
C ARG A 91 1.31 -44.24 -53.60
N VAL A 92 1.32 -43.19 -52.80
CA VAL A 92 0.18 -42.71 -51.99
C VAL A 92 -0.11 -41.24 -52.35
N ASP A 93 -1.39 -40.87 -52.45
CA ASP A 93 -1.82 -39.48 -52.60
C ASP A 93 -2.11 -38.87 -51.23
N ASP A 94 -1.16 -38.10 -50.71
CA ASP A 94 -1.21 -37.51 -49.37
C ASP A 94 -1.61 -36.02 -49.36
N ARG A 95 -2.08 -35.48 -50.49
CA ARG A 95 -2.38 -34.04 -50.63
C ARG A 95 -3.37 -33.51 -49.60
N LYS A 96 -4.39 -34.29 -49.25
CA LYS A 96 -5.39 -33.90 -48.23
C LYS A 96 -4.76 -33.86 -46.83
N ALA A 97 -3.99 -34.89 -46.48
CA ALA A 97 -3.30 -34.99 -45.21
C ALA A 97 -2.26 -33.87 -45.04
N LEU A 98 -1.49 -33.55 -46.09
CA LEU A 98 -0.52 -32.45 -46.05
C LEU A 98 -1.20 -31.10 -45.82
N LYS A 99 -2.36 -30.86 -46.44
CA LYS A 99 -3.17 -29.66 -46.15
C LYS A 99 -3.68 -29.64 -44.72
N ALA A 100 -4.14 -30.79 -44.20
CA ALA A 100 -4.57 -30.91 -42.81
C ALA A 100 -3.42 -30.63 -41.84
N ILE A 101 -2.25 -31.23 -42.03
CA ILE A 101 -1.05 -30.97 -41.22
C ILE A 101 -0.67 -29.48 -41.26
N ALA A 102 -0.67 -28.85 -42.44
CA ALA A 102 -0.38 -27.43 -42.56
C ALA A 102 -1.37 -26.55 -41.79
N TYR A 103 -2.66 -26.91 -41.79
CA TYR A 103 -3.68 -26.25 -40.98
C TYR A 103 -3.38 -26.38 -39.48
N LEU A 104 -3.05 -27.59 -39.01
CA LEU A 104 -2.72 -27.83 -37.60
C LEU A 104 -1.48 -27.06 -37.13
N ILE A 105 -0.44 -27.00 -37.98
CA ILE A 105 0.76 -26.21 -37.68
C ILE A 105 0.40 -24.73 -37.52
N LYS A 106 -0.39 -24.20 -38.46
CA LYS A 106 -0.83 -22.81 -38.41
C LYS A 106 -1.64 -22.51 -37.14
N GLN A 107 -2.58 -23.37 -36.78
CA GLN A 107 -3.37 -23.21 -35.55
C GLN A 107 -2.46 -23.20 -34.31
N LYS A 108 -1.48 -24.10 -34.25
CA LYS A 108 -0.52 -24.15 -33.14
C LYS A 108 0.28 -22.86 -33.03
N ASP A 109 0.75 -22.31 -34.15
CA ASP A 109 1.53 -21.07 -34.17
C ASP A 109 0.67 -19.88 -33.73
N ASP A 110 -0.60 -19.82 -34.17
CA ASP A 110 -1.55 -18.79 -33.74
C ASP A 110 -1.82 -18.86 -32.23
N ILE A 111 -1.97 -20.07 -31.67
CA ILE A 111 -2.11 -20.30 -30.22
C ILE A 111 -0.83 -19.89 -29.49
N ALA A 112 0.34 -20.28 -29.98
CA ALA A 112 1.62 -19.92 -29.35
C ALA A 112 1.83 -18.40 -29.31
N LEU A 113 1.45 -17.69 -30.37
CA LEU A 113 1.46 -16.23 -30.41
C LEU A 113 0.50 -15.62 -29.38
N HIS A 114 -0.72 -16.17 -29.25
CA HIS A 114 -1.68 -15.72 -28.24
C HIS A 114 -1.19 -15.98 -26.82
N VAL A 115 -0.61 -17.14 -26.55
CA VAL A 115 -0.04 -17.48 -25.24
C VAL A 115 1.13 -16.54 -24.90
N ALA A 116 2.04 -16.29 -25.84
CA ALA A 116 3.14 -15.34 -25.64
C ALA A 116 2.64 -13.91 -25.37
N ALA A 117 1.58 -13.48 -26.05
CA ALA A 117 0.93 -12.19 -25.78
C ALA A 117 0.33 -12.14 -24.37
N LEU A 118 -0.34 -13.21 -23.93
CA LEU A 118 -0.90 -13.30 -22.57
C LEU A 118 0.20 -13.28 -21.50
N GLU A 119 1.33 -13.95 -21.72
CA GLU A 119 2.45 -13.93 -20.78
C GLU A 119 3.03 -12.52 -20.58
N ARG A 120 3.14 -11.72 -21.66
CA ARG A 120 3.53 -10.31 -21.55
C ARG A 120 2.56 -9.53 -20.65
N THR A 121 1.25 -9.69 -20.83
CA THR A 121 0.26 -9.00 -19.99
C THR A 121 0.32 -9.45 -18.51
N LYS A 122 0.64 -10.72 -18.24
CA LYS A 122 0.85 -11.21 -16.87
C LYS A 122 2.10 -10.58 -16.25
N GLN A 123 3.17 -10.46 -17.03
CA GLN A 123 4.42 -9.85 -16.57
C GLN A 123 4.23 -8.36 -16.23
N ASP A 124 3.47 -7.62 -17.05
CA ASP A 124 3.15 -6.21 -16.78
C ASP A 124 2.35 -6.03 -15.48
N LYS A 125 1.36 -6.90 -15.23
CA LYS A 125 0.58 -6.89 -13.98
C LYS A 125 1.45 -7.16 -12.75
N LYS A 126 2.45 -8.04 -12.86
CA LYS A 126 3.39 -8.32 -11.75
C LYS A 126 4.19 -7.08 -11.36
N TYR A 127 4.69 -6.31 -12.34
CA TYR A 127 5.42 -5.07 -12.06
C TYR A 127 4.51 -4.01 -11.43
N LEU A 128 3.26 -3.89 -11.89
CA LEU A 128 2.29 -2.97 -11.28
C LEU A 128 2.08 -3.28 -9.79
N ILE A 129 1.91 -4.56 -9.42
CA ILE A 129 1.74 -4.97 -8.02
C ILE A 129 2.97 -4.60 -7.18
N LEU A 130 4.19 -4.84 -7.69
CA LEU A 130 5.42 -4.50 -6.99
C LEU A 130 5.57 -2.98 -6.77
N VAL A 131 5.22 -2.18 -7.77
CA VAL A 131 5.24 -0.71 -7.66
C VAL A 131 4.25 -0.24 -6.61
N VAL A 132 3.02 -0.76 -6.61
CA VAL A 132 2.01 -0.40 -5.59
C VAL A 132 2.47 -0.80 -4.19
N MET A 133 3.04 -2.00 -4.02
CA MET A 133 3.60 -2.44 -2.74
C MET A 133 4.72 -1.52 -2.24
N LEU A 134 5.64 -1.13 -3.12
CA LEU A 134 6.72 -0.21 -2.78
C LEU A 134 6.19 1.15 -2.33
N LEU A 135 5.18 1.69 -3.03
CA LEU A 135 4.51 2.94 -2.66
C LEU A 135 3.83 2.83 -1.29
N CYS A 136 3.17 1.70 -0.99
CA CYS A 136 2.58 1.46 0.33
C CYS A 136 3.64 1.43 1.44
N ILE A 137 4.79 0.78 1.21
CA ILE A 137 5.89 0.72 2.18
C ILE A 137 6.47 2.12 2.43
N LEU A 138 6.71 2.89 1.36
CA LEU A 138 7.21 4.26 1.46
C LEU A 138 6.22 5.17 2.21
N TYR A 139 4.92 5.01 1.95
CA TYR A 139 3.87 5.74 2.66
C TYR A 139 3.84 5.39 4.15
N CYS A 140 3.91 4.10 4.50
CA CYS A 140 4.01 3.66 5.90
C CYS A 140 5.26 4.24 6.60
N ALA A 141 6.42 4.21 5.94
CA ALA A 141 7.65 4.79 6.46
C ALA A 141 7.52 6.30 6.67
N TYR A 142 6.89 7.02 5.73
CA TYR A 142 6.59 8.45 5.87
C TYR A 142 5.70 8.74 7.08
N VAL A 143 4.62 7.97 7.27
CA VAL A 143 3.72 8.14 8.43
C VAL A 143 4.44 7.88 9.76
N ILE A 144 5.31 6.87 9.81
CA ILE A 144 6.13 6.58 11.00
C ILE A 144 7.11 7.73 11.27
N PHE A 145 7.77 8.25 10.22
CA PHE A 145 8.71 9.36 10.33
C PHE A 145 8.05 10.63 10.88
N VAL A 146 6.89 11.02 10.34
CA VAL A 146 6.12 12.18 10.82
C VAL A 146 5.77 12.02 12.30
N ARG A 147 5.20 10.88 12.71
CA ARG A 147 4.87 10.61 14.12
C ARG A 147 6.09 10.62 15.03
N SER A 148 7.21 10.08 14.57
CA SER A 148 8.46 10.07 15.35
C SER A 148 9.03 11.48 15.53
N SER A 149 8.79 12.36 14.57
CA SER A 149 9.22 13.76 14.63
C SER A 149 8.35 14.53 15.63
N ASP A 150 7.03 14.40 15.56
CA ASP A 150 6.09 15.06 16.49
C ASP A 150 6.39 14.68 17.95
N THR A 151 6.62 13.40 18.22
CA THR A 151 6.97 12.94 19.58
C THR A 151 8.32 13.49 20.08
N GLN A 152 9.28 13.78 19.20
CA GLN A 152 10.52 14.45 19.58
C GLN A 152 10.31 15.93 19.91
N TYR A 153 9.44 16.62 19.15
CA TYR A 153 9.08 18.00 19.45
C TYR A 153 8.38 18.12 20.81
N ASP A 154 7.41 17.24 21.09
CA ASP A 154 6.71 17.21 22.37
C ASP A 154 7.67 16.95 23.54
N LYS A 155 8.61 16.00 23.40
CA LYS A 155 9.63 15.73 24.44
C LYS A 155 10.52 16.95 24.71
N LYS A 156 10.94 17.67 23.67
CA LYS A 156 11.75 18.90 23.85
C LYS A 156 10.95 19.99 24.58
N LEU A 157 9.68 20.19 24.20
CA LEU A 157 8.81 21.18 24.83
C LEU A 157 8.53 20.83 26.30
N ILE A 158 8.22 19.57 26.60
CA ILE A 158 8.02 19.07 27.97
C ILE A 158 9.29 19.26 28.81
N ASN A 159 10.47 18.96 28.27
CA ASN A 159 11.74 19.16 28.99
C ASN A 159 12.02 20.65 29.26
N GLN A 160 11.72 21.54 28.31
CA GLN A 160 11.83 22.99 28.52
C GLN A 160 10.83 23.48 29.59
N LEU A 161 9.62 22.96 29.59
CA LEU A 161 8.59 23.28 30.59
C LEU A 161 9.02 22.81 31.99
N HIS A 162 9.48 21.56 32.12
CA HIS A 162 10.00 21.04 33.40
C HIS A 162 11.18 21.86 33.92
N LYS A 163 12.10 22.28 33.04
CA LYS A 163 13.21 23.15 33.43
C LYS A 163 12.70 24.50 33.96
N THR A 164 11.74 25.10 33.28
CA THR A 164 11.13 26.39 33.69
C THR A 164 10.40 26.26 35.03
N ILE A 165 9.65 25.19 35.24
CA ILE A 165 8.95 24.92 36.52
C ILE A 165 9.97 24.70 37.64
N ALA A 166 11.02 23.91 37.42
CA ALA A 166 12.06 23.68 38.43
C ALA A 166 12.82 24.96 38.83
N GLU A 167 13.08 25.84 37.86
CA GLU A 167 13.65 27.18 38.13
C GLU A 167 12.67 28.04 38.96
N HIS A 168 11.37 27.94 38.71
CA HIS A 168 10.33 28.67 39.46
C HIS A 168 10.12 28.12 40.88
N ASP A 169 10.15 26.80 41.07
CA ASP A 169 10.07 26.18 42.41
C ASP A 169 11.32 26.49 43.25
N GLY A 170 12.51 26.52 42.62
CA GLY A 170 13.72 27.00 43.26
C GLY A 170 13.61 28.46 43.72
N TYR A 171 12.99 29.32 42.89
CA TYR A 171 12.69 30.70 43.25
C TYR A 171 11.70 30.80 44.42
N ASN A 172 10.61 30.03 44.40
CA ASN A 172 9.62 30.02 45.48
C ASN A 172 10.21 29.51 46.80
N LYS A 173 11.10 28.51 46.75
CA LYS A 173 11.84 28.04 47.93
C LYS A 173 12.76 29.13 48.50
N TYR A 174 13.49 29.85 47.64
CA TYR A 174 14.34 30.97 48.05
C TYR A 174 13.54 32.11 48.69
N ILE A 175 12.37 32.44 48.13
CA ILE A 175 11.44 33.43 48.70
C ILE A 175 10.93 32.98 50.07
N ASN A 176 10.56 31.70 50.23
CA ASN A 176 10.14 31.17 51.52
C ASN A 176 11.28 31.12 52.56
N GLU A 177 12.52 30.88 52.15
CA GLU A 177 13.71 31.01 53.02
C GLU A 177 13.99 32.46 53.41
N LEU A 178 13.71 33.43 52.53
CA LEU A 178 13.78 34.84 52.86
C LEU A 178 12.69 35.23 53.86
N TYR A 179 11.45 34.75 53.69
CA TYR A 179 10.36 34.98 54.62
C TYR A 179 10.61 34.36 55.99
N SER A 180 11.18 33.15 56.06
CA SER A 180 11.49 32.50 57.34
C SER A 180 12.69 33.12 58.05
N ARG A 181 13.61 33.76 57.31
CA ARG A 181 14.69 34.58 57.89
C ARG A 181 14.22 35.98 58.28
N SER A 182 13.09 36.45 57.78
CA SER A 182 12.53 37.76 58.11
C SER A 182 11.53 37.71 59.26
N GLU A 183 11.84 37.01 60.36
CA GLU A 183 11.31 37.34 61.71
C GLU A 183 11.87 38.69 62.20
N MET A 184 11.80 39.70 61.35
CA MET A 184 12.06 41.08 61.67
C MET A 184 10.80 41.81 61.21
N VAL A 185 10.04 42.32 62.18
CA VAL A 185 8.75 43.00 62.00
C VAL A 185 8.92 44.12 60.98
N LEU A 186 8.64 43.83 59.71
CA LEU A 186 8.45 44.80 58.66
C LEU A 186 6.95 45.10 58.62
N SER A 187 6.61 46.38 58.57
CA SER A 187 5.21 46.78 58.43
C SER A 187 4.66 46.22 57.12
N GLU A 188 3.37 45.89 57.11
CA GLU A 188 2.64 45.36 55.95
C GLU A 188 2.93 46.16 54.67
N LYS A 189 3.09 47.48 54.81
CA LYS A 189 3.43 48.42 53.73
C LYS A 189 4.83 48.22 53.14
N GLU A 190 5.86 48.02 53.97
CA GLU A 190 7.23 47.77 53.49
C GLU A 190 7.39 46.39 52.85
N THR A 191 6.58 45.43 53.29
CA THR A 191 6.54 44.09 52.69
C THR A 191 5.89 44.14 51.31
N ILE A 192 4.76 44.86 51.16
CA ILE A 192 4.09 45.08 49.87
C ILE A 192 4.98 45.84 48.88
N ASP A 193 5.62 46.95 49.30
CA ASP A 193 6.51 47.74 48.41
C ASP A 193 7.72 46.92 47.92
N ARG A 194 8.25 46.01 48.76
CA ARG A 194 9.35 45.11 48.35
C ARG A 194 8.85 44.01 47.41
N ILE A 195 7.69 43.42 47.66
CA ILE A 195 7.08 42.42 46.76
C ILE A 195 6.82 43.05 45.39
N GLU A 196 6.26 44.26 45.32
CA GLU A 196 6.04 44.96 44.05
C GLU A 196 7.36 45.31 43.32
N LYS A 197 8.39 45.73 44.06
CA LYS A 197 9.71 46.02 43.48
C LYS A 197 10.40 44.77 42.92
N TYR A 198 10.22 43.60 43.54
CA TYR A 198 10.78 42.33 43.06
C TYR A 198 9.93 41.68 41.96
N ASN A 199 8.59 41.76 42.02
CA ASN A 199 7.70 41.29 40.95
C ASN A 199 7.91 42.10 39.67
N ASN A 200 8.08 43.42 39.75
CA ASN A 200 8.43 44.23 38.58
C ASN A 200 9.80 43.84 38.01
N LYS A 201 10.77 43.44 38.85
CA LYS A 201 12.07 42.94 38.38
C LYS A 201 11.97 41.55 37.74
N PHE A 202 11.10 40.67 38.23
CA PHE A 202 10.90 39.32 37.71
C PHE A 202 10.11 39.32 36.39
N ILE A 203 9.06 40.13 36.29
CA ILE A 203 8.28 40.35 35.06
C ILE A 203 9.18 40.95 33.96
N VAL A 204 10.04 41.91 34.32
CA VAL A 204 11.00 42.51 33.38
C VAL A 204 12.11 41.53 32.98
N THR A 205 12.55 40.63 33.87
CA THR A 205 13.59 39.64 33.53
C THR A 205 13.04 38.51 32.64
N CYS A 206 11.79 38.08 32.84
CA CYS A 206 11.15 37.08 31.96
C CYS A 206 10.76 37.66 30.59
N ALA A 207 10.47 38.96 30.52
CA ALA A 207 10.22 39.67 29.25
C ALA A 207 11.51 39.90 28.44
N LEU A 208 12.66 40.11 29.10
CA LEU A 208 13.93 40.43 28.42
C LEU A 208 14.78 39.20 28.05
N LYS A 209 14.54 38.02 28.61
CA LYS A 209 15.40 36.83 28.37
C LYS A 209 14.99 35.95 27.18
N ASN A 210 13.84 36.20 26.55
CA ASN A 210 13.30 35.41 25.44
C ASN A 210 13.15 36.21 24.13
N GLN A 211 13.95 37.26 23.95
CA GLN A 211 13.92 38.11 22.76
C GLN A 211 15.10 37.85 21.79
N SER A 212 15.67 36.65 21.79
CA SER A 212 16.57 36.21 20.72
C SER A 212 16.32 34.74 20.38
N GLU A 213 16.04 34.50 19.09
CA GLU A 213 15.91 33.19 18.42
C GLU A 213 14.66 32.37 18.77
N TYR A 214 13.62 32.50 17.94
CA TYR A 214 13.07 31.44 17.08
C TYR A 214 11.72 31.90 16.50
N ASP A 215 11.72 32.10 15.19
CA ASP A 215 10.60 32.52 14.35
C ASP A 215 9.50 31.45 14.22
N LYS A 216 8.25 31.86 14.47
CA LYS A 216 7.03 31.70 13.63
C LYS A 216 6.00 30.54 13.67
N PRO A 217 6.08 29.43 14.44
CA PRO A 217 4.88 28.61 14.69
C PRO A 217 4.29 28.68 16.10
N LEU A 218 5.01 29.21 17.10
CA LEU A 218 4.51 29.25 18.50
C LEU A 218 3.68 30.51 18.86
N LEU A 219 3.56 31.47 17.95
CA LEU A 219 2.81 32.72 18.18
C LEU A 219 1.28 32.54 18.08
N LEU A 220 0.79 31.55 17.33
CA LEU A 220 -0.66 31.29 17.24
C LEU A 220 -1.20 30.66 18.54
N LEU A 221 -0.51 29.66 19.10
CA LEU A 221 -0.96 28.99 20.31
C LEU A 221 -0.90 29.88 21.57
N ARG A 222 0.08 30.82 21.61
CA ARG A 222 0.27 31.74 22.74
C ARG A 222 -0.76 32.88 22.75
N SER A 223 -1.29 33.29 21.59
CA SER A 223 -2.36 34.28 21.51
C SER A 223 -3.72 33.71 21.93
N GLU A 224 -4.01 32.45 21.60
CA GLU A 224 -5.31 31.82 21.91
C GLU A 224 -5.44 31.46 23.40
N ILE A 225 -4.35 31.02 24.06
CA ILE A 225 -4.39 30.63 25.47
C ILE A 225 -4.34 31.86 26.39
N THR A 226 -3.58 32.91 26.05
CA THR A 226 -3.49 34.11 26.89
C THR A 226 -4.78 34.94 26.84
N THR A 227 -5.49 34.92 25.71
CA THR A 227 -6.78 35.63 25.56
C THR A 227 -7.92 34.88 26.24
N ALA A 228 -7.91 33.54 26.23
CA ALA A 228 -8.88 32.70 26.93
C ALA A 228 -8.78 32.77 28.48
N VAL A 229 -7.63 33.14 29.03
CA VAL A 229 -7.43 33.26 30.49
C VAL A 229 -7.86 34.64 31.02
N HIS A 230 -7.70 35.72 30.24
CA HIS A 230 -8.20 37.05 30.63
C HIS A 230 -9.73 37.16 30.64
N SER A 231 -10.41 36.22 29.99
CA SER A 231 -11.85 36.19 29.77
C SER A 231 -12.64 35.46 30.86
N ILE A 232 -11.97 34.77 31.79
CA ILE A 232 -12.65 34.01 32.86
C ILE A 232 -12.55 34.80 34.17
N LYS A 233 -13.66 35.41 34.59
CA LYS A 233 -13.81 35.94 35.96
C LYS A 233 -14.55 34.91 36.81
N CYS A 234 -13.88 34.39 37.83
CA CYS A 234 -14.52 33.48 38.76
C CYS A 234 -15.33 34.28 39.79
N ILE A 235 -16.60 33.91 39.95
CA ILE A 235 -17.49 34.52 40.91
C ILE A 235 -18.03 33.36 41.74
N LYS A 236 -17.27 32.97 42.77
CA LYS A 236 -17.62 32.02 43.85
C LYS A 236 -17.32 30.53 43.58
N PHE A 237 -16.51 29.98 44.48
CA PHE A 237 -16.37 28.55 44.73
C PHE A 237 -17.05 28.20 46.06
N THR A 238 -17.72 27.06 46.10
CA THR A 238 -18.12 26.36 47.33
C THR A 238 -17.58 24.92 47.27
N ASP A 239 -17.71 24.17 48.36
CA ASP A 239 -17.20 22.79 48.46
C ASP A 239 -17.82 21.82 47.43
N LYS A 240 -18.88 22.22 46.71
CA LYS A 240 -19.59 21.40 45.72
C LYS A 240 -19.95 22.09 44.41
N GLU A 241 -19.84 23.42 44.33
CA GLU A 241 -20.20 24.18 43.13
C GLU A 241 -19.12 25.19 42.77
N ALA A 242 -18.84 25.30 41.47
CA ALA A 242 -18.01 26.36 40.92
C ALA A 242 -18.80 27.16 39.89
N THR A 243 -18.95 28.45 40.15
CA THR A 243 -19.65 29.36 39.25
C THR A 243 -18.64 30.19 38.45
N PHE A 244 -18.70 30.06 37.13
CA PHE A 244 -17.80 30.74 36.21
C PHE A 244 -18.57 31.72 35.34
N SER A 245 -18.03 32.94 35.24
CA SER A 245 -18.48 33.94 34.28
C SER A 245 -17.43 34.06 33.18
N ILE A 246 -17.82 33.76 31.95
CA ILE A 246 -16.94 33.86 30.78
C ILE A 246 -17.34 35.11 30.00
N TYR A 247 -16.41 36.03 29.85
CA TYR A 247 -16.51 37.20 28.99
C TYR A 247 -15.67 36.95 27.74
N SER A 248 -16.27 36.80 26.56
CA SER A 248 -15.51 36.48 25.35
C SER A 248 -15.97 37.35 24.19
N SER A 249 -15.01 37.98 23.50
CA SER A 249 -15.27 38.81 22.33
C SER A 249 -15.53 37.98 21.06
N SER A 250 -15.06 36.72 21.03
CA SER A 250 -15.30 35.80 19.92
C SER A 250 -15.97 34.50 20.36
N LYS A 251 -16.71 33.88 19.42
CA LYS A 251 -17.36 32.57 19.64
C LYS A 251 -16.35 31.44 19.86
N MET A 252 -15.21 31.51 19.17
CA MET A 252 -14.16 30.47 19.24
C MET A 252 -13.51 30.44 20.63
N GLU A 253 -13.20 31.60 21.19
CA GLU A 253 -12.64 31.75 22.55
C GLU A 253 -13.62 31.24 23.61
N TYR A 254 -14.92 31.54 23.47
CA TYR A 254 -15.96 31.07 24.39
C TYR A 254 -16.04 29.54 24.43
N GLU A 255 -16.02 28.89 23.26
CA GLU A 255 -16.06 27.43 23.16
C GLU A 255 -14.80 26.76 23.73
N LEU A 256 -13.63 27.38 23.51
CA LEU A 256 -12.38 26.89 24.07
C LEU A 256 -12.36 27.01 25.61
N ALA A 257 -12.78 28.16 26.14
CA ALA A 257 -12.90 28.40 27.59
C ALA A 257 -13.88 27.42 28.24
N LEU A 258 -15.04 27.18 27.61
CA LEU A 258 -16.01 26.18 28.04
C LEU A 258 -15.41 24.77 28.11
N LYS A 259 -14.65 24.37 27.09
CA LYS A 259 -14.02 23.05 27.04
C LYS A 259 -13.01 22.87 28.17
N LEU A 260 -12.21 23.89 28.46
CA LEU A 260 -11.26 23.89 29.56
C LEU A 260 -11.95 23.81 30.93
N LEU A 261 -12.99 24.63 31.16
CA LEU A 261 -13.73 24.64 32.43
C LEU A 261 -14.45 23.32 32.71
N ARG A 262 -15.03 22.69 31.67
CA ARG A 262 -15.62 21.35 31.79
C ARG A 262 -14.58 20.28 32.14
N GLY A 263 -13.37 20.38 31.56
CA GLY A 263 -12.26 19.49 31.91
C GLY A 263 -11.83 19.66 33.37
N TYR A 264 -11.75 20.89 33.84
CA TYR A 264 -11.42 21.22 35.23
C TYR A 264 -12.47 20.69 36.20
N ALA A 265 -13.75 21.01 35.98
CA ALA A 265 -14.83 20.58 36.87
C ALA A 265 -14.95 19.06 36.99
N ARG A 266 -14.79 18.34 35.87
CA ARG A 266 -14.79 16.88 35.87
C ARG A 266 -13.63 16.31 36.70
N LYS A 267 -12.47 16.96 36.70
CA LYS A 267 -11.30 16.52 37.49
C LYS A 267 -11.52 16.63 38.99
N TYR A 268 -12.36 17.57 39.43
CA TYR A 268 -12.60 17.87 40.85
C TYR A 268 -14.03 17.55 41.32
N ASP A 269 -14.81 16.83 40.51
CA ASP A 269 -16.20 16.44 40.79
C ASP A 269 -17.11 17.62 41.19
N LEU A 270 -16.95 18.75 40.50
CA LEU A 270 -17.70 19.99 40.75
C LEU A 270 -18.90 20.11 39.81
N GLU A 271 -20.06 20.52 40.34
CA GLU A 271 -21.17 20.96 39.49
C GLU A 271 -20.86 22.34 38.90
N THR A 272 -20.90 22.45 37.57
CA THR A 272 -20.68 23.73 36.86
C THR A 272 -21.97 24.37 36.41
N LYS A 273 -22.17 25.62 36.82
CA LYS A 273 -23.12 26.54 36.20
C LYS A 273 -22.34 27.61 35.45
N VAL A 274 -22.54 27.68 34.13
CA VAL A 274 -21.88 28.67 33.28
C VAL A 274 -22.92 29.66 32.79
N TYR A 275 -22.70 30.93 33.09
CA TYR A 275 -23.56 32.02 32.65
C TYR A 275 -22.84 32.83 31.57
N LYS A 276 -23.53 33.08 30.46
CA LYS A 276 -23.10 34.08 29.48
C LYS A 276 -23.61 35.43 29.97
N LEU A 277 -22.72 36.37 30.25
CA LEU A 277 -23.15 37.73 30.62
C LEU A 277 -23.83 38.41 29.41
N PRO A 278 -24.99 39.06 29.60
CA PRO A 278 -25.55 39.95 28.58
C PRO A 278 -24.63 41.17 28.36
N GLU A 279 -24.53 41.63 27.10
CA GLU A 279 -23.69 42.79 26.68
C GLU A 279 -23.94 44.05 27.53
N GLN A 280 -25.15 44.22 28.07
CA GLN A 280 -25.55 45.39 28.86
C GLN A 280 -24.89 45.50 30.25
N LEU A 281 -24.22 44.45 30.77
CA LEU A 281 -23.46 44.50 32.03
C LEU A 281 -22.03 45.04 31.84
N GLU A 282 -21.57 45.21 30.60
CA GLU A 282 -20.26 45.75 30.25
C GLU A 282 -20.10 47.20 30.73
N ASP A 283 -21.15 48.03 30.58
CA ASP A 283 -21.16 49.41 31.06
C ASP A 283 -21.13 49.50 32.59
N TYR A 284 -21.81 48.58 33.28
CA TYR A 284 -21.83 48.55 34.75
C TYR A 284 -20.45 48.23 35.33
N PHE A 285 -19.72 47.25 34.79
CA PHE A 285 -18.38 46.91 35.30
C PHE A 285 -17.29 47.89 34.85
N ASN A 286 -17.40 48.51 33.68
CA ASN A 286 -16.48 49.56 33.24
C ASN A 286 -16.67 50.87 34.02
N SER A 287 -17.83 51.08 34.65
CA SER A 287 -18.09 52.23 35.54
C SER A 287 -17.49 52.07 36.95
N ILE A 288 -17.10 50.86 37.36
CA ILE A 288 -16.38 50.60 38.61
C ILE A 288 -14.87 50.71 38.32
N LYS A 289 -14.39 51.93 38.07
CA LYS A 289 -12.94 52.20 38.14
C LYS A 289 -12.56 52.39 39.62
N PRO A 290 -11.51 51.72 40.14
CA PRO A 290 -10.91 52.14 41.39
C PRO A 290 -10.29 53.52 41.15
N THR A 291 -10.79 54.54 41.85
CA THR A 291 -10.13 55.84 41.92
C THR A 291 -8.83 55.63 42.70
N PHE A 292 -7.71 55.55 41.99
CA PHE A 292 -6.39 55.72 42.60
C PHE A 292 -6.28 57.19 43.03
N VAL A 293 -6.25 57.43 44.34
CA VAL A 293 -5.67 58.63 44.95
C VAL A 293 -4.42 58.19 45.68
#